data_AF-A0A7L2HX63-F1
#
_entry.id   AF-A0A7L2HX63-F1
#
_cell.length_a   1.000
_cell.length_b   1.000
_cell.length_c   1.000
_cell.angle_alpha   90.00
_cell.angle_beta   90.00
_cell.angle_gamma   90.00
#
_symmetry.space_group_name_H-M   'P 1'
#
loop_
_entity.id
_entity.type
_entity.pdbx_description
1 polymer ?
#
loop_
_entity_poly.entity_id
_entity_poly.type
_entity_poly.pdbx_seq_one_letter_code
_entity_poly.pdbx_strand_id
1 'polypeptide(L)'
;ESEAEPVPVLVPDGGDTAQLRCRAQGVPGVQLHWEHQGHALSPDEARFQEHQWREGPWTSSLLTVANVSQDRARLRDQYHRLNWDQYKDRHRYQYQNWHQDQNWDQDRNRTLGTFVCVAQNPLGTVRRRLQLRLAGTGT
;
A
#
# COMPACT_ATOMS: atom_id res chain seq x y z
N GLU A 1 -22.13 2.10 10.27
CA GLU A 1 -20.85 2.44 10.94
C GLU A 1 -20.09 3.52 10.18
N SER A 2 -19.39 4.40 10.90
CA SER A 2 -18.40 5.30 10.33
C SER A 2 -17.17 4.47 9.93
N GLU A 3 -16.91 4.34 8.63
CA GLU A 3 -15.72 3.62 8.17
C GLU A 3 -14.48 4.42 8.59
N ALA A 4 -13.62 3.82 9.43
CA ALA A 4 -12.40 4.48 9.86
C ALA A 4 -11.49 4.77 8.64
N GLU A 5 -10.85 5.94 8.66
CA GLU A 5 -9.82 6.31 7.69
C GLU A 5 -8.71 5.24 7.65
N PRO A 6 -8.20 4.87 6.45
CA PRO A 6 -7.10 3.93 6.35
C PRO A 6 -5.84 4.41 7.06
N VAL A 7 -5.13 3.49 7.71
CA VAL A 7 -3.86 3.82 8.38
C VAL A 7 -2.76 3.94 7.33
N PRO A 8 -2.07 5.08 7.19
CA PRO A 8 -0.96 5.19 6.27
C PRO A 8 0.26 4.41 6.78
N VAL A 9 0.87 3.62 5.91
CA VAL A 9 2.16 2.94 6.12
C VAL A 9 3.15 3.51 5.11
N LEU A 10 4.18 4.20 5.60
CA LEU A 10 5.14 4.88 4.74
C LEU A 10 6.30 3.94 4.36
N VAL A 11 6.59 3.89 3.07
CA VAL A 11 7.78 3.22 2.53
C VAL A 11 8.87 4.25 2.33
N PRO A 12 10.06 4.08 2.93
CA PRO A 12 11.17 5.00 2.73
C PRO A 12 11.60 5.06 1.26
N ASP A 13 12.20 6.17 0.87
CA ASP A 13 12.78 6.31 -0.46
C ASP A 13 13.86 5.26 -0.70
N GLY A 14 13.85 4.68 -1.90
CA GLY A 14 14.71 3.54 -2.25
C GLY A 14 14.30 2.20 -1.63
N GLY A 15 13.31 2.16 -0.72
CA GLY A 15 12.81 0.91 -0.14
C GLY A 15 12.22 -0.02 -1.20
N ASP A 16 12.66 -1.29 -1.19
CA ASP A 16 12.14 -2.36 -2.05
C ASP A 16 11.16 -3.31 -1.32
N THR A 17 11.16 -3.24 0.01
CA THR A 17 10.21 -3.98 0.85
C THR A 17 9.47 -3.03 1.77
N ALA A 18 8.26 -3.44 2.18
CA ALA A 18 7.46 -2.75 3.17
C ALA A 18 6.85 -3.72 4.16
N GLN A 19 6.57 -3.24 5.37
CA GLN A 19 6.02 -4.05 6.45
C GLN A 19 4.73 -3.43 6.99
N LEU A 20 3.66 -4.22 6.97
CA LEU A 20 2.36 -3.86 7.52
C LEU A 20 2.11 -4.69 8.78
N ARG A 21 1.74 -4.02 9.87
CA ARG A 21 1.49 -4.67 11.16
C ARG A 21 0.02 -4.59 11.51
N CYS A 22 -0.53 -5.72 11.93
CA CYS A 22 -1.87 -5.83 12.45
C CYS A 22 -1.87 -6.59 13.76
N ARG A 23 -2.77 -6.20 14.66
CA ARG A 23 -2.95 -6.85 15.94
C ARG A 23 -4.42 -6.79 16.32
N ALA A 24 -4.98 -7.91 16.75
CA ALA A 24 -6.35 -7.98 17.23
C ALA A 24 -6.48 -8.97 18.38
N GLN A 25 -7.53 -8.78 19.18
CA GLN A 25 -7.90 -9.64 20.28
C GLN A 25 -9.41 -9.90 20.19
N GLY A 26 -9.83 -11.09 20.59
CA GLY A 26 -11.24 -11.44 20.71
C GLY A 26 -11.43 -12.64 21.62
N VAL A 27 -12.69 -12.85 22.03
CA VAL A 27 -13.12 -14.05 22.78
C VAL A 27 -14.33 -14.63 22.04
N PRO A 28 -14.23 -15.83 21.42
CA PRO A 28 -13.03 -16.66 21.26
C PRO A 28 -11.89 -15.96 20.50
N GLY A 29 -10.67 -16.49 20.63
CA GLY A 29 -9.49 -15.94 19.96
C GLY A 29 -9.69 -15.75 18.45
N VAL A 30 -9.01 -14.74 17.88
CA VAL A 30 -9.16 -14.35 16.48
C VAL A 30 -8.05 -14.95 15.61
N GLN A 31 -8.41 -15.25 14.37
CA GLN A 31 -7.46 -15.51 13.28
C GLN A 31 -7.32 -14.23 12.46
N LEU A 32 -6.09 -13.88 12.07
CA LEU A 32 -5.85 -12.79 11.12
C LEU A 32 -5.56 -13.35 9.74
N HIS A 33 -6.00 -12.62 8.73
CA HIS A 33 -5.56 -12.77 7.36
C HIS A 33 -5.53 -11.41 6.67
N TRP A 34 -4.83 -11.35 5.53
CA TRP A 34 -4.70 -10.15 4.74
C TRP A 34 -5.47 -10.24 3.44
N GLU A 35 -6.06 -9.12 3.02
CA GLU A 35 -6.67 -8.95 1.71
C GLU A 35 -6.01 -7.78 0.97
N HIS A 36 -5.86 -7.91 -0.33
CA HIS A 36 -5.41 -6.86 -1.24
C HIS A 36 -6.28 -6.89 -2.49
N GLN A 37 -6.70 -5.71 -2.96
CA GLN A 37 -7.60 -5.59 -4.13
C GLN A 37 -8.87 -6.46 -4.02
N GLY A 38 -9.41 -6.61 -2.80
CA GLY A 38 -10.63 -7.39 -2.54
C GLY A 38 -10.44 -8.91 -2.51
N HIS A 39 -9.21 -9.41 -2.62
CA HIS A 39 -8.90 -10.83 -2.58
C HIS A 39 -8.03 -11.16 -1.36
N ALA A 40 -8.26 -12.32 -0.74
CA ALA A 40 -7.36 -12.83 0.30
C ALA A 40 -5.99 -13.11 -0.31
N LEU A 41 -4.93 -12.67 0.37
CA LEU A 41 -3.55 -12.94 -0.04
C LEU A 41 -3.24 -14.41 0.17
N SER A 42 -2.63 -15.03 -0.84
CA SER A 42 -2.10 -16.39 -0.69
C SER A 42 -0.71 -16.36 -0.05
N PRO A 43 -0.42 -17.23 0.94
CA PRO A 43 0.93 -17.41 1.48
C PRO A 43 1.96 -17.83 0.44
N ASP A 44 1.53 -18.40 -0.69
CA ASP A 44 2.40 -18.91 -1.75
C ASP A 44 2.82 -17.83 -2.76
N GLU A 45 2.27 -16.63 -2.67
CA GLU A 45 2.67 -15.53 -3.53
C GLU A 45 4.04 -15.00 -3.11
N ALA A 46 5.05 -15.17 -3.96
CA ALA A 46 6.43 -14.73 -3.69
C ALA A 46 6.56 -13.24 -3.29
N ARG A 47 5.56 -12.42 -3.64
CA ARG A 47 5.49 -11.00 -3.29
C ARG A 47 5.09 -10.73 -1.83
N PHE A 48 4.34 -11.64 -1.21
CA PHE A 48 3.70 -11.44 0.07
C PHE A 48 4.17 -12.51 1.05
N GLN A 49 4.78 -12.07 2.15
CA GLN A 49 5.20 -12.98 3.21
C GLN A 49 4.48 -12.58 4.50
N GLU A 50 3.58 -13.44 4.96
CA GLU A 50 2.88 -13.27 6.22
C GLU A 50 3.57 -14.04 7.34
N HIS A 51 3.77 -13.38 8.47
CA HIS A 51 4.16 -14.02 9.72
C HIS A 51 3.16 -13.67 10.82
N GLN A 52 2.56 -14.70 11.43
CA GLN A 52 1.58 -14.55 12.50
C GLN A 52 2.06 -15.23 13.79
N TRP A 53 1.85 -14.57 14.93
CA TRP A 53 2.19 -15.11 16.24
C TRP A 53 1.17 -14.67 17.31
N ARG A 54 1.18 -15.36 18.45
CA ARG A 54 0.34 -15.05 19.61
C ARG A 54 1.14 -14.27 20.65
N GLU A 55 0.55 -13.20 21.18
CA GLU A 55 1.09 -12.36 22.24
C GLU A 55 0.11 -12.30 23.41
N GLY A 56 0.11 -13.35 24.24
CA GLY A 56 -0.89 -13.49 25.30
C GLY A 56 -2.30 -13.60 24.70
N PRO A 57 -3.24 -12.66 24.99
CA PRO A 57 -4.58 -12.68 24.44
C PRO A 57 -4.68 -12.09 23.02
N TRP A 58 -3.60 -11.51 22.49
CA TRP A 58 -3.58 -10.90 21.16
C TRP A 58 -3.04 -11.88 20.12
N THR A 59 -3.60 -11.80 18.91
CA THR A 59 -2.99 -12.33 17.68
C THR A 59 -2.37 -11.17 16.93
N SER A 60 -1.10 -11.31 16.56
CA SER A 60 -0.34 -10.33 15.78
C SER A 60 0.03 -10.92 14.42
N SER A 61 -0.08 -10.12 13.36
CA SER A 61 0.35 -10.49 12.01
C SER A 61 1.21 -9.38 11.40
N LEU A 62 2.32 -9.78 10.77
CA LEU A 62 3.24 -8.94 10.02
C LEU A 62 3.22 -9.39 8.55
N LEU A 63 2.74 -8.52 7.67
CA LEU A 63 2.80 -8.72 6.22
C LEU A 63 4.01 -7.97 5.67
N THR A 64 4.93 -8.71 5.06
CA THR A 64 6.02 -8.14 4.26
C THR A 64 5.62 -8.13 2.78
N VAL A 65 5.69 -6.97 2.16
CA VAL A 65 5.42 -6.74 0.73
C VAL A 65 6.75 -6.50 0.03
N ALA A 66 7.09 -7.34 -0.94
CA ALA A 66 8.28 -7.21 -1.77
C ALA A 66 8.01 -6.44 -3.08
N ASN A 67 9.07 -6.15 -3.83
CA ASN A 67 9.06 -5.48 -5.14
C ASN A 67 8.41 -4.09 -5.11
N VAL A 68 8.54 -3.37 -3.99
CA VAL A 68 7.99 -2.02 -3.85
C VAL A 68 8.66 -1.04 -4.80
N SER A 69 9.92 -1.29 -5.17
CA SER A 69 10.60 -0.50 -6.20
C SER A 69 9.90 -0.60 -7.57
N GLN A 70 9.37 -1.77 -7.92
CA GLN A 70 8.62 -1.99 -9.16
C GLN A 70 7.25 -1.28 -9.11
N ASP A 71 6.58 -1.31 -7.96
CA ASP A 71 5.34 -0.53 -7.77
C ASP A 71 5.59 0.97 -7.92
N ARG A 72 6.68 1.47 -7.32
CA ARG A 72 7.12 2.86 -7.46
C ARG A 72 7.38 3.22 -8.92
N ALA A 73 8.11 2.37 -9.66
CA ALA A 73 8.39 2.57 -11.08
C ALA A 73 7.09 2.59 -11.91
N ARG A 74 6.18 1.63 -11.68
CA ARG A 74 4.88 1.56 -12.36
C ARG A 74 4.03 2.81 -12.11
N LEU A 75 3.98 3.28 -10.87
CA LEU A 75 3.27 4.52 -10.52
C LEU A 75 3.86 5.73 -11.23
N ARG A 76 5.19 5.84 -11.26
CA ARG A 76 5.90 6.90 -12.00
C ARG A 76 5.60 6.85 -13.50
N ASP A 77 5.64 5.67 -14.11
CA ASP A 77 5.30 5.49 -15.53
C ASP A 77 3.85 5.83 -15.84
N GLN A 78 2.92 5.52 -14.93
CA GLN A 78 1.51 5.88 -15.08
C GLN A 78 1.32 7.40 -15.06
N TYR A 79 1.99 8.11 -14.15
CA TYR A 79 1.96 9.56 -14.09
C TYR A 79 2.47 10.21 -15.38
N HIS A 80 3.64 9.75 -15.87
CA HIS A 80 4.20 10.29 -17.10
C HIS A 80 3.26 10.07 -18.29
N ARG A 81 2.60 8.90 -18.38
CA ARG A 81 1.62 8.64 -19.46
C ARG A 81 0.40 9.57 -19.39
N LEU A 82 -0.25 9.67 -18.23
CA LEU A 82 -1.45 10.50 -18.06
C LEU A 82 -1.16 11.98 -18.32
N ASN A 83 -0.01 12.46 -17.86
CA ASN A 83 0.40 13.83 -18.10
C ASN A 83 0.74 14.04 -19.58
N TRP A 84 1.42 13.10 -20.22
CA TRP A 84 1.78 13.18 -21.65
C TRP A 84 0.56 13.31 -22.56
N ASP A 85 -0.49 12.51 -22.33
CA ASP A 85 -1.73 12.59 -23.11
C ASP A 85 -2.40 13.96 -22.99
N GLN A 86 -2.35 14.58 -21.80
CA GLN A 86 -2.84 15.93 -21.57
C GLN A 86 -2.00 17.01 -22.30
N TYR A 87 -0.68 16.81 -22.40
CA TYR A 87 0.23 17.75 -23.08
C TYR A 87 0.13 17.67 -24.61
N LYS A 88 -0.04 16.48 -25.18
CA LYS A 88 -0.09 16.25 -26.63
C LYS A 88 -1.29 16.95 -27.30
N ASP A 89 -2.42 17.06 -26.59
CA ASP A 89 -3.62 17.73 -27.10
C ASP A 89 -3.54 19.26 -27.06
N ARG A 90 -2.71 19.84 -26.17
CA ARG A 90 -2.66 21.31 -26.03
C ARG A 90 -1.60 22.00 -26.88
N HIS A 91 -0.46 21.37 -27.20
CA HIS A 91 0.64 22.06 -27.88
C HIS A 91 1.38 21.16 -28.87
N ARG A 92 1.06 21.33 -30.16
CA ARG A 92 1.71 20.62 -31.29
C ARG A 92 3.19 21.01 -31.48
N TYR A 93 3.70 22.02 -30.80
CA TYR A 93 5.09 22.46 -30.87
C TYR A 93 5.53 23.06 -29.54
N GLN A 94 6.46 22.40 -28.86
CA GLN A 94 7.68 22.97 -28.26
C GLN A 94 8.30 21.93 -27.32
N TYR A 95 9.20 21.14 -27.90
CA TYR A 95 10.15 20.34 -27.14
C TYR A 95 11.32 21.24 -26.79
N GLN A 96 11.37 21.73 -25.55
CA GLN A 96 12.62 22.13 -24.89
C GLN A 96 12.34 22.35 -23.40
N ASN A 97 13.11 21.64 -22.56
CA ASN A 97 13.19 21.74 -21.09
C ASN A 97 12.15 20.94 -20.28
N TRP A 98 12.34 19.62 -20.22
CA TRP A 98 11.61 18.74 -19.30
C TRP A 98 12.41 18.51 -18.01
N HIS A 99 12.23 19.39 -17.00
CA HIS A 99 12.62 19.14 -15.61
C HIS A 99 11.44 18.57 -14.80
N GLN A 100 10.61 17.71 -15.41
CA GLN A 100 9.33 17.30 -14.85
C GLN A 100 9.43 16.18 -13.78
N ASP A 101 10.61 15.58 -13.62
CA ASP A 101 10.85 14.55 -12.60
C ASP A 101 10.65 15.07 -11.17
N GLN A 102 10.88 16.37 -10.92
CA GLN A 102 10.67 16.98 -9.60
C GLN A 102 9.19 17.18 -9.25
N ASN A 103 8.28 17.18 -10.22
CA ASN A 103 6.85 17.33 -9.96
C ASN A 103 6.17 16.03 -9.53
N TRP A 104 6.72 14.86 -9.88
CA TRP A 104 6.23 13.56 -9.40
C TRP A 104 6.21 13.49 -7.87
N ASP A 105 7.22 14.07 -7.24
CA ASP A 105 7.29 14.15 -5.80
C ASP A 105 6.17 15.04 -5.20
N GLN A 106 5.67 16.04 -5.91
CA GLN A 106 4.64 16.93 -5.36
C GLN A 106 3.22 16.34 -5.44
N ASP A 107 3.06 15.20 -6.10
CA ASP A 107 1.76 14.65 -6.44
C ASP A 107 1.09 13.92 -5.26
N ARG A 108 -0.21 14.14 -5.07
CA ARG A 108 -0.94 13.69 -3.86
C ARG A 108 -1.14 12.18 -3.79
N ASN A 109 -1.07 11.47 -4.92
CA ASN A 109 -1.45 10.05 -5.00
C ASN A 109 -0.24 9.10 -4.95
N ARG A 110 0.58 9.24 -3.89
CA ARG A 110 1.72 8.37 -3.57
C ARG A 110 1.32 6.98 -3.01
N THR A 111 0.10 6.51 -3.29
CA THR A 111 -0.43 5.26 -2.72
C THR A 111 -0.08 4.08 -3.62
N LEU A 112 0.71 3.14 -3.08
CA LEU A 112 1.14 1.92 -3.76
C LEU A 112 0.03 0.85 -3.76
N GLY A 113 -0.78 0.82 -2.70
CA GLY A 113 -1.86 -0.14 -2.55
C GLY A 113 -2.63 0.04 -1.24
N THR A 114 -3.81 -0.59 -1.17
CA THR A 114 -4.59 -0.69 0.07
C THR A 114 -4.70 -2.14 0.46
N PHE A 115 -4.29 -2.43 1.69
CA PHE A 115 -4.34 -3.74 2.31
C PHE A 115 -5.39 -3.73 3.41
N VAL A 116 -6.06 -4.86 3.61
CA VAL A 116 -7.04 -5.02 4.67
C VAL A 116 -6.57 -6.15 5.57
N CYS A 117 -6.33 -5.83 6.84
CA CYS A 117 -6.21 -6.87 7.85
C CYS A 117 -7.61 -7.24 8.33
N VAL A 118 -7.94 -8.52 8.25
CA VAL A 118 -9.22 -9.05 8.69
C VAL A 118 -8.98 -9.90 9.92
N ALA A 119 -9.69 -9.58 11.00
CA ALA A 119 -9.70 -10.41 12.20
C ALA A 119 -11.05 -11.11 12.32
N GLN A 120 -11.04 -12.44 12.42
CA GLN A 120 -12.25 -13.24 12.42
C GLN A 120 -12.26 -14.26 13.56
N ASN A 121 -13.43 -14.44 14.17
CA ASN A 121 -13.74 -15.54 15.06
C ASN A 121 -15.21 -16.00 14.82
N PRO A 122 -15.73 -17.00 15.54
CA PRO A 122 -17.12 -17.47 15.34
C PRO A 122 -18.21 -16.42 15.63
N LEU A 123 -17.89 -15.34 16.33
CA LEU A 123 -18.86 -14.30 16.70
C LEU A 123 -18.89 -13.14 15.71
N GLY A 124 -17.87 -13.00 14.85
CA GLY A 124 -17.87 -11.98 13.82
C GLY A 124 -16.52 -11.71 13.19
N THR A 125 -16.52 -10.64 12.39
CA THR A 125 -15.37 -10.20 11.59
C THR A 125 -15.21 -8.70 11.74
N VAL A 126 -13.97 -8.26 11.97
CA VAL A 126 -13.59 -6.84 11.92
C VAL A 126 -12.50 -6.62 10.89
N ARG A 127 -12.53 -5.47 10.23
CA ARG A 127 -11.61 -5.12 9.14
C ARG A 127 -10.86 -3.85 9.47
N ARG A 128 -9.56 -3.82 9.20
CA ARG A 128 -8.72 -2.62 9.30
C ARG A 128 -8.04 -2.37 7.97
N ARG A 129 -8.26 -1.19 7.39
CA ARG A 129 -7.62 -0.75 6.15
C ARG A 129 -6.28 -0.08 6.44
N LEU A 130 -5.26 -0.45 5.68
CA LEU A 130 -3.92 0.12 5.69
C LEU A 130 -3.57 0.56 4.27
N GLN A 131 -3.13 1.81 4.12
CA GLN A 131 -2.69 2.36 2.85
C GLN A 131 -1.17 2.39 2.80
N LEU A 132 -0.58 1.59 1.92
CA LEU A 132 0.85 1.60 1.66
C LEU A 132 1.18 2.81 0.78
N ARG A 133 2.01 3.72 1.27
CA ARG A 133 2.34 4.98 0.60
C ARG A 133 3.84 5.19 0.52
N LEU A 134 4.31 5.81 -0.55
CA LEU A 134 5.68 6.30 -0.62
C LEU A 134 5.85 7.45 0.39
N ALA A 135 6.93 7.43 1.17
CA ALA A 135 7.32 8.56 2.00
C ALA A 135 7.49 9.79 1.10
N GLY A 136 7.05 10.96 1.57
CA GLY A 136 7.39 12.25 0.97
C GLY A 136 8.90 12.43 1.01
N THR A 137 9.50 13.00 -0.03
CA THR A 137 10.82 13.62 0.07
C THR A 137 10.67 14.83 0.99
N GLY A 138 10.75 14.59 2.30
CA GLY A 138 10.87 15.65 3.29
C GLY A 138 12.22 16.33 3.06
N THR A 139 12.16 17.59 2.65
CA THR A 139 13.28 18.54 2.60
C THR A 139 14.11 18.51 3.87
#